data_AF-A0A6M1M1C1-F1
#
_entry.id   AF-A0A6M1M1C1-F1
#
_cell.length_a   1.000
_cell.length_b   1.000
_cell.length_c   1.000
_cell.angle_alpha   90.00
_cell.angle_beta   90.00
_cell.angle_gamma   90.00
#
_symmetry.space_group_name_H-M   'P 1'
#
loop_
_entity.id
_entity.type
_entity.pdbx_description
1 polymer ?
#
loop_
_entity_poly.entity_id
_entity_poly.type
_entity_poly.pdbx_seq_one_letter_code
_entity_poly.pdbx_strand_id
1 'polypeptide(L)' 'MPRPYETVADAIRTARAIVMQEGSALAVAARAGDDAAVDAASCDLVSRIAQAILDAETEAMARALVASDAVPMRRLSA' A
#
# COMPACT_ATOMS: atom_id res chain seq x y z
N MET A 1 15.74 9.77 11.79
CA MET A 1 14.78 8.91 12.51
C MET A 1 13.40 9.16 11.90
N PRO A 2 12.80 8.20 11.19
CA PRO A 2 11.46 8.37 10.62
C PRO A 2 10.45 8.58 11.75
N ARG A 3 9.46 9.45 11.53
CA ARG A 3 8.49 9.79 12.58
C ARG A 3 7.47 8.65 12.73
N PRO A 4 6.99 8.35 13.95
CA PRO A 4 6.12 7.18 14.20
C PRO A 4 4.79 7.19 13.43
N TYR A 5 4.38 8.34 12.88
CA TYR A 5 3.14 8.53 12.10
C TYR A 5 3.36 8.63 10.58
N GLU A 6 4.60 8.62 10.12
CA GLU A 6 4.96 8.84 8.72
C GLU A 6 4.52 7.68 7.81
N THR A 7 4.57 6.45 8.32
CA THR A 7 4.10 5.25 7.62
C THR A 7 2.59 5.24 7.40
N VAL A 8 1.84 5.60 8.44
CA VAL A 8 0.37 5.73 8.36
C VAL A 8 0.00 6.83 7.37
N ALA A 9 0.71 7.96 7.39
CA ALA A 9 0.49 9.04 6.46
C ALA A 9 0.79 8.65 4.99
N ASP A 10 1.81 7.83 4.76
CA ASP A 10 2.16 7.33 3.44
C ASP A 10 1.15 6.30 2.92
N ALA A 11 0.72 5.35 3.75
CA ALA A 11 -0.35 4.41 3.42
C ALA A 11 -1.65 5.13 3.04
N ILE A 12 -2.04 6.16 3.80
CA ILE A 12 -3.22 6.99 3.49
C ILE A 12 -3.04 7.72 2.14
N ARG A 13 -1.82 8.21 1.84
CA ARG A 13 -1.54 8.88 0.56
C ARG A 13 -1.67 7.92 -0.62
N THR A 14 -1.10 6.73 -0.50
CA THR A 14 -1.17 5.67 -1.51
C THR A 14 -2.62 5.21 -1.72
N ALA A 15 -3.35 4.93 -0.65
CA ALA A 15 -4.76 4.56 -0.72
C ALA A 15 -5.60 5.63 -1.43
N ARG A 16 -5.37 6.91 -1.09
CA ARG A 16 -6.06 8.03 -1.74
C ARG A 16 -5.70 8.14 -3.22
N ALA A 17 -4.45 7.91 -3.61
CA ALA A 17 -4.05 7.92 -5.03
C ALA A 17 -4.75 6.82 -5.83
N ILE A 18 -4.81 5.60 -5.29
CA ILE A 18 -5.49 4.45 -5.92
C ILE A 18 -6.98 4.74 -6.09
N VAL A 19 -7.66 5.21 -5.04
CA VAL A 19 -9.10 5.54 -5.11
C VAL A 19 -9.36 6.66 -6.11
N MET A 20 -8.51 7.69 -6.17
CA MET A 20 -8.69 8.78 -7.13
C MET A 20 -8.49 8.32 -8.57
N GLN A 21 -7.52 7.44 -8.83
CA GLN A 21 -7.21 6.97 -10.17
C GLN A 21 -8.22 5.92 -10.65
N GLU A 22 -8.33 4.81 -9.93
CA GLU A 22 -9.17 3.68 -10.33
C GLU A 22 -10.66 3.95 -10.07
N GLY A 23 -10.98 4.67 -8.99
CA GLY A 23 -12.36 5.09 -8.72
C GLY A 23 -12.91 6.08 -9.74
N SER A 24 -12.05 6.87 -10.39
CA SER A 24 -12.48 7.75 -11.49
C SER A 24 -12.89 6.95 -12.74
N ALA A 25 -12.12 5.91 -13.09
CA ALA A 25 -12.43 5.02 -14.20
C ALA A 25 -13.74 4.26 -13.94
N LEU A 26 -13.92 3.75 -12.73
CA LEU A 26 -15.16 3.10 -12.30
C LEU A 26 -16.36 4.04 -12.38
N ALA A 27 -16.22 5.29 -11.90
CA ALA A 27 -17.29 6.28 -11.98
C ALA A 27 -17.67 6.66 -13.42
N VAL A 28 -16.69 6.71 -14.33
CA VAL A 28 -16.93 6.95 -15.76
C VAL A 28 -17.70 5.78 -16.38
N ALA A 29 -17.27 4.54 -16.12
CA ALA A 29 -17.94 3.34 -16.62
C ALA A 29 -19.38 3.23 -16.10
N ALA A 30 -19.58 3.43 -14.79
CA ALA A 30 -20.91 3.40 -14.19
C ALA A 30 -21.84 4.48 -14.76
N ARG A 31 -21.31 5.68 -15.02
CA ARG A 31 -22.08 6.75 -15.65
C ARG A 31 -22.44 6.46 -17.10
N ALA A 32 -21.59 5.74 -17.82
CA ALA A 32 -21.84 5.32 -19.19
C ALA A 32 -22.86 4.17 -19.29
N GLY A 33 -23.16 3.48 -18.18
CA GLY A 33 -24.03 2.31 -18.17
C GLY A 33 -23.40 1.10 -18.87
N ASP A 34 -22.07 1.04 -18.90
CA ASP A 34 -21.32 -0.08 -19.50
C ASP A 34 -20.92 -1.06 -18.39
N ASP A 35 -21.76 -2.08 -18.18
CA ASP A 35 -21.57 -3.08 -17.13
C ASP A 35 -20.25 -3.85 -17.29
N ALA A 36 -19.81 -4.11 -18.53
CA ALA A 36 -18.55 -4.79 -18.79
C ALA A 36 -17.35 -3.91 -18.41
N ALA A 37 -17.42 -2.61 -18.68
CA ALA A 37 -16.40 -1.66 -18.25
C ALA A 37 -16.40 -1.45 -16.73
N VAL A 38 -17.57 -1.52 -16.08
CA VAL A 38 -17.69 -1.45 -14.60
C VAL A 38 -17.01 -2.65 -13.95
N ASP A 39 -17.24 -3.86 -14.46
CA ASP A 39 -16.61 -5.07 -13.93
C ASP A 39 -15.10 -5.04 -14.10
N ALA A 40 -14.61 -4.60 -15.27
CA ALA A 40 -13.18 -4.45 -15.53
C ALA A 40 -12.54 -3.42 -14.58
N ALA A 41 -13.11 -2.21 -14.48
CA ALA A 41 -12.60 -1.16 -13.61
C ALA A 41 -12.67 -1.55 -12.11
N SER A 42 -13.68 -2.34 -11.72
CA SER A 42 -13.79 -2.87 -10.35
C SER A 42 -12.69 -3.89 -10.07
N CYS A 43 -12.41 -4.79 -11.02
CA CYS A 43 -11.32 -5.75 -10.91
C CYS A 43 -9.97 -5.03 -10.75
N ASP A 44 -9.71 -4.03 -11.60
CA ASP A 44 -8.47 -3.24 -11.55
C ASP A 44 -8.30 -2.50 -10.21
N LEU A 45 -9.36 -1.86 -9.71
CA LEU A 45 -9.37 -1.23 -8.39
C LEU A 45 -9.04 -2.23 -7.27
N VAL A 46 -9.69 -3.39 -7.26
CA VAL A 46 -9.47 -4.43 -6.23
C VAL A 46 -8.05 -4.97 -6.31
N SER A 47 -7.54 -5.29 -7.50
CA SER A 47 -6.18 -5.76 -7.69
C SER A 47 -5.14 -4.72 -7.25
N ARG A 48 -5.39 -3.43 -7.52
CA ARG A 48 -4.47 -2.36 -7.11
C ARG A 48 -4.45 -2.17 -5.59
N ILE A 49 -5.59 -2.29 -4.93
CA ILE A 49 -5.68 -2.29 -3.46
C ILE A 49 -4.92 -3.48 -2.87
N ALA A 50 -5.15 -4.69 -3.40
CA ALA A 50 -4.48 -5.89 -2.93
C ALA A 50 -2.96 -5.79 -3.06
N GLN A 51 -2.46 -5.29 -4.19
CA GLN A 51 -1.03 -5.06 -4.40
C GLN A 51 -0.47 -4.04 -3.39
N ALA A 52 -1.17 -2.93 -3.17
CA ALA A 52 -0.71 -1.91 -2.22
C ALA A 52 -0.65 -2.42 -0.76
N ILE A 53 -1.53 -3.34 -0.38
CA ILE A 53 -1.47 -4.02 0.92
C ILE A 53 -0.21 -4.88 1.00
N LEU A 54 0.03 -5.74 0.01
CA LEU A 54 1.19 -6.62 -0.03
C LEU A 54 2.52 -5.84 -0.05
N ASP A 55 2.56 -4.73 -0.79
CA ASP A 55 3.72 -3.84 -0.85
C ASP A 55 3.98 -3.22 0.55
N ALA A 56 2.93 -2.75 1.22
CA ALA A 56 3.03 -2.19 2.57
C ALA A 56 3.49 -3.23 3.60
N GLU A 57 3.00 -4.46 3.51
CA GLU A 57 3.45 -5.58 4.36
C GLU A 57 4.92 -5.92 4.10
N THR A 58 5.31 -6.00 2.83
CA THR A 58 6.70 -6.27 2.42
C THR A 58 7.65 -5.19 2.94
N GLU A 59 7.27 -3.91 2.82
CA GLU A 59 8.05 -2.81 3.38
C GLU A 59 8.15 -2.88 4.90
N ALA A 60 7.06 -3.19 5.59
CA ALA A 60 7.05 -3.34 7.04
C ALA A 60 7.98 -4.48 7.49
N MET A 61 7.95 -5.63 6.80
CA MET A 61 8.85 -6.75 7.04
C MET A 61 10.31 -6.38 6.79
N ALA A 62 10.61 -5.72 5.67
CA ALA A 62 11.97 -5.28 5.35
C ALA A 62 12.54 -4.35 6.42
N ARG A 63 11.72 -3.40 6.91
CA ARG A 63 12.12 -2.49 8.00
C ARG A 63 12.32 -3.22 9.32
N ALA A 64 11.46 -4.18 9.67
CA ALA A 64 11.61 -4.99 10.88
C ALA A 64 12.91 -5.83 10.85
N LEU A 65 13.28 -6.35 9.69
CA LEU A 65 14.52 -7.10 9.50
C LEU A 65 15.75 -6.18 9.68
N VAL A 66 15.75 -5.00 9.04
CA VAL A 66 16.83 -4.00 9.19
C VAL A 66 16.96 -3.52 10.65
N ALA A 67 15.84 -3.30 11.34
CA ALA A 67 15.85 -2.90 12.75
C ALA A 67 16.42 -3.98 13.67
N SER A 68 16.23 -5.26 13.33
CA SER A 68 16.75 -6.40 14.10
C SER A 68 18.27 -6.54 13.94
N ASP A 69 18.82 -6.25 12.75
CA ASP A 69 20.26 -6.28 12.48
C ASP A 69 21.04 -5.11 13.11
N ALA A 70 20.34 -4.01 13.40
CA ALA A 70 20.95 -2.79 13.95
C ALA A 70 21.29 -2.89 15.46
N VAL A 71 20.95 -3.99 16.14
CA VAL A 71 21.32 -4.21 17.55
C VAL A 71 22.74 -4.76 17.61
N PRO A 72 23.76 -3.99 18.06
CA PRO A 72 25.10 -4.53 18.17
C PRO A 72 25.09 -5.55 19.31
N MET A 73 25.31 -6.82 18.94
CA MET A 73 25.60 -7.92 19.84
C MET A 73 26.84 -7.54 20.64
N ARG A 74 26.62 -6.90 21.80
CA ARG A 74 27.65 -6.48 22.74
C ARG A 74 28.39 -7.75 23.12
N ARG A 75 29.56 -7.97 22.52
CA ARG A 75 30.41 -9.11 22.84
C ARG A 75 30.68 -9.04 24.34
N LEU A 76 30.12 -9.99 25.08
CA LEU A 76 30.43 -10.21 26.47
C LEU A 76 31.88 -10.71 26.50
N SER A 77 32.81 -9.80 26.71
CA SER A 77 34.16 -10.11 27.14
C SER A 77 34.20 -10.02 28.66
N ALA A 78 34.31 -11.18 29.31
CA ALA A 78 34.97 -11.38 30.61
C ALA A 78 35.26 -12.88 30.76
#